data_AF-A0A932FRB0-F1
#
_entry.id   AF-A0A932FRB0-F1
#
_cell.length_a   1.000
_cell.length_b   1.000
_cell.length_c   1.000
_cell.angle_alpha   90.00
_cell.angle_beta   90.00
_cell.angle_gamma   90.00
#
_symmetry.space_group_name_H-M   'P 1'
#
loop_
_entity.id
_entity.type
_entity.pdbx_description
1 polymer ?
#
loop_
_entity_poly.entity_id
_entity_poly.type
_entity_poly.pdbx_seq_one_letter_code
_entity_poly.pdbx_strand_id
1 'polypeptide(L)'
;MKVSDLGEVGLISLLTETINSAQDEKAASWQKLLLGVGDDAAAWRSDSFIQLATVDAMRQGVHFTLETTGWKDLGWKALAVNLSDIAAMGGLPLYALVSLALPDQTDVEDVTALYRGMLEIAQKFGVAIIGGDVDRASLVDITVTVIGETR
;
A
#
# COMPACT_ATOMS: atom_id res chain seq x y z
N MET A 1 14.61 -20.12 -14.92
CA MET A 1 14.10 -18.75 -15.09
C MET A 1 14.11 -18.08 -13.74
N LYS A 2 14.68 -16.88 -13.66
CA LYS A 2 14.75 -16.03 -12.47
C LYS A 2 13.85 -14.80 -12.68
N VAL A 3 13.52 -14.09 -11.60
CA VAL A 3 12.77 -12.82 -11.66
C VAL A 3 13.44 -11.81 -12.60
N SER A 4 14.78 -11.77 -12.61
CA SER A 4 15.57 -10.93 -13.52
C SER A 4 15.33 -11.22 -15.00
N ASP A 5 14.90 -12.44 -15.34
CA ASP A 5 14.69 -12.85 -16.74
C ASP A 5 13.31 -12.39 -17.25
N LEU A 6 12.33 -12.23 -16.35
CA LEU A 6 10.96 -11.80 -16.66
C LEU A 6 10.78 -10.29 -16.56
N GLY A 7 11.53 -9.64 -15.67
CA GLY A 7 11.26 -8.27 -15.27
C GLY A 7 9.93 -8.13 -14.51
N GLU A 8 9.63 -6.91 -14.10
CA GLU A 8 8.45 -6.60 -13.30
C GLU A 8 7.14 -6.92 -14.04
N VAL A 9 6.96 -6.37 -15.24
CA VAL A 9 5.73 -6.57 -16.03
C VAL A 9 5.50 -8.05 -16.35
N GLY A 10 6.55 -8.78 -16.74
CA GLY A 10 6.45 -10.21 -17.03
C GLY A 10 6.09 -11.03 -15.79
N LEU A 11 6.65 -10.68 -14.63
CA LEU A 11 6.33 -11.34 -13.37
C LEU A 11 4.89 -11.05 -12.93
N ILE A 12 4.41 -9.81 -13.05
CA ILE A 12 3.03 -9.45 -12.74
C ILE A 12 2.06 -10.28 -13.59
N SER A 13 2.27 -10.36 -14.90
CA SER A 13 1.43 -11.17 -15.79
C SER A 13 1.39 -12.64 -15.38
N LEU A 14 2.55 -13.24 -15.09
CA LEU A 14 2.63 -14.63 -14.63
C LEU A 14 1.89 -14.86 -13.31
N LEU A 15 2.02 -13.94 -12.35
CA LEU A 15 1.32 -14.03 -11.06
C LEU A 15 -0.20 -13.86 -11.24
N THR A 16 -0.63 -12.94 -12.09
CA THR A 16 -2.05 -12.74 -12.43
C THR A 16 -2.65 -14.01 -13.02
N GLU A 17 -1.98 -14.66 -13.98
CA GLU A 17 -2.40 -15.95 -14.53
C GLU A 17 -2.47 -17.04 -13.46
N THR A 18 -1.46 -17.11 -12.59
CA THR A 18 -1.40 -18.07 -11.49
C THR A 18 -2.57 -17.88 -10.52
N ILE A 19 -2.87 -16.65 -10.12
CA ILE A 19 -3.99 -16.31 -9.23
C ILE A 19 -5.33 -16.65 -9.89
N ASN A 20 -5.50 -16.29 -11.17
CA ASN A 20 -6.74 -16.56 -11.91
C ASN A 20 -7.00 -18.06 -12.09
N SER A 21 -5.94 -18.88 -12.21
CA SER A 21 -6.07 -20.34 -12.28
C SER A 21 -6.60 -20.98 -10.99
N ALA A 22 -6.51 -20.27 -9.85
CA ALA A 22 -6.95 -20.71 -8.55
C ALA A 22 -8.30 -20.12 -8.12
N GLN A 23 -8.99 -19.39 -9.01
CA GLN A 23 -10.32 -18.85 -8.70
C GLN A 23 -11.33 -19.97 -8.46
N ASP A 24 -12.09 -19.84 -7.36
CA ASP A 24 -13.16 -20.75 -7.00
C ASP A 24 -14.49 -19.99 -6.98
N GLU A 25 -15.28 -20.13 -8.04
CA GLU A 25 -16.59 -19.48 -8.18
C GLU A 25 -17.59 -19.84 -7.08
N LYS A 26 -17.34 -20.90 -6.30
CA LYS A 26 -18.20 -21.28 -5.17
C LYS A 26 -17.81 -20.56 -3.87
N ALA A 27 -16.61 -20.00 -3.78
CA ALA A 27 -16.19 -19.27 -2.59
C ALA A 27 -16.82 -17.86 -2.58
N ALA A 28 -17.43 -17.50 -1.45
CA ALA A 28 -18.11 -16.21 -1.31
C ALA A 28 -17.19 -15.00 -1.53
N SER A 29 -15.89 -15.12 -1.26
CA SER A 29 -14.91 -14.06 -1.52
C SER A 29 -14.73 -13.80 -3.02
N TRP A 30 -14.62 -14.86 -3.84
CA TRP A 30 -14.49 -14.74 -5.30
C TRP A 30 -15.78 -14.22 -5.93
N GLN A 31 -16.95 -14.62 -5.42
CA GLN A 31 -18.24 -14.11 -5.91
C GLN A 31 -18.45 -12.61 -5.63
N LYS A 32 -17.82 -12.08 -4.58
CA LYS A 32 -17.92 -10.66 -4.22
C LYS A 32 -16.86 -9.80 -4.90
N LEU A 33 -15.76 -10.37 -5.37
CA LEU A 33 -14.69 -9.65 -6.04
C LEU A 33 -15.20 -9.03 -7.35
N LEU A 34 -14.99 -7.73 -7.52
CA LEU A 34 -15.36 -6.98 -8.72
C LEU A 34 -14.14 -6.71 -9.59
N LEU A 35 -13.04 -6.28 -8.96
CA LEU A 35 -11.76 -6.00 -9.61
C LEU A 35 -10.65 -6.63 -8.76
N GLY A 36 -9.82 -7.43 -9.41
CA GLY A 36 -8.69 -8.13 -8.80
C GLY A 36 -7.35 -7.52 -9.21
N VAL A 37 -6.33 -8.37 -9.34
CA VAL A 37 -4.99 -7.94 -9.76
C VAL A 37 -5.02 -7.30 -11.16
N GLY A 38 -4.34 -6.16 -11.30
CA GLY A 38 -4.14 -5.48 -12.59
C GLY A 38 -4.77 -4.08 -12.71
N ASP A 39 -5.46 -3.61 -11.67
CA ASP A 39 -6.01 -2.26 -11.55
C ASP A 39 -5.31 -1.48 -10.40
N ASP A 40 -5.62 -0.19 -10.23
CA ASP A 40 -5.00 0.66 -9.19
C ASP A 40 -5.33 0.18 -7.76
N ALA A 41 -6.50 -0.41 -7.55
CA ALA A 41 -6.87 -1.06 -6.29
C ALA A 41 -7.78 -2.26 -6.51
N ALA A 42 -7.73 -3.23 -5.59
CA ALA A 42 -8.71 -4.31 -5.57
C ALA A 42 -10.07 -3.78 -5.09
N ALA A 43 -11.17 -4.28 -5.68
CA ALA A 43 -12.52 -3.87 -5.35
C ALA A 43 -13.44 -5.07 -5.13
N TRP A 44 -14.24 -5.07 -4.05
CA TRP A 44 -15.22 -6.12 -3.79
C TRP A 44 -16.51 -5.60 -3.16
N ARG A 45 -17.62 -6.31 -3.40
CA ARG A 45 -18.92 -5.97 -2.85
C ARG A 45 -18.95 -6.20 -1.34
N SER A 46 -19.29 -5.15 -0.60
CA SER A 46 -19.85 -5.21 0.75
C SER A 46 -21.37 -5.07 0.66
N ASP A 47 -22.07 -5.09 1.80
CA ASP A 47 -23.54 -5.12 1.80
C ASP A 47 -24.18 -3.87 1.18
N SER A 48 -23.57 -2.68 1.35
CA SER A 48 -24.13 -1.39 0.91
C SER A 48 -23.17 -0.49 0.14
N PHE A 49 -21.94 -0.96 -0.10
CA PHE A 49 -20.89 -0.21 -0.79
C PHE A 49 -19.88 -1.19 -1.40
N ILE A 50 -18.97 -0.66 -2.22
CA ILE A 50 -17.83 -1.39 -2.76
C ILE A 50 -16.61 -1.04 -1.89
N GLN A 51 -15.99 -2.04 -1.28
CA GLN A 51 -14.73 -1.85 -0.57
C GLN A 51 -13.59 -1.81 -1.59
N LEU A 52 -12.61 -0.95 -1.32
CA LEU A 52 -11.39 -0.78 -2.09
C LEU A 52 -10.18 -1.03 -1.18
N ALA A 53 -9.14 -1.65 -1.70
CA ALA A 53 -7.85 -1.74 -1.03
C ALA A 53 -6.68 -1.69 -2.01
N THR A 54 -5.67 -0.89 -1.66
CA THR A 54 -4.37 -0.83 -2.34
C THR A 54 -3.24 -1.02 -1.33
N VAL A 55 -2.07 -1.40 -1.83
CA VAL A 55 -0.84 -1.50 -1.06
C VAL A 55 0.32 -1.05 -1.93
N ASP A 56 1.14 -0.15 -1.38
CA ASP A 56 2.36 0.31 -2.04
C ASP A 56 3.52 0.40 -1.03
N ALA A 57 4.74 0.21 -1.51
CA ALA A 57 5.95 0.13 -0.73
C ALA A 57 6.98 1.19 -1.16
N MET A 58 7.60 1.85 -0.19
CA MET A 58 8.69 2.80 -0.36
C MET A 58 9.97 2.20 0.20
N ARG A 59 10.91 1.86 -0.69
CA ARG A 59 12.17 1.19 -0.32
C ARG A 59 13.37 2.12 -0.49
N GLN A 60 14.19 2.24 0.54
CA GLN A 60 15.42 3.01 0.46
C GLN A 60 16.36 2.42 -0.60
N GLY A 61 16.93 3.28 -1.44
CA GLY A 61 17.78 2.91 -2.57
C GLY A 61 17.02 2.52 -3.85
N VAL A 62 15.69 2.41 -3.78
CA VAL A 62 14.82 2.16 -4.95
C VAL A 62 13.89 3.34 -5.20
N HIS A 63 13.10 3.73 -4.19
CA HIS A 63 12.08 4.78 -4.32
C HIS A 63 12.51 6.12 -3.70
N PHE A 64 13.50 6.10 -2.80
CA PHE A 64 14.05 7.29 -2.14
C PHE A 64 15.46 7.04 -1.59
N THR A 65 16.15 8.11 -1.19
CA THR A 65 17.34 8.06 -0.33
C THR A 65 17.17 9.04 0.83
N LEU A 66 17.74 8.71 2.01
CA LEU A 66 17.70 9.59 3.18
C LEU A 66 18.59 10.84 3.01
N GLU A 67 19.46 10.87 2.00
CA GLU A 67 20.24 12.05 1.63
C GLU A 67 19.41 13.12 0.91
N THR A 68 18.35 12.71 0.20
CA THR A 68 17.56 13.58 -0.69
C THR A 68 16.13 13.77 -0.21
N THR A 69 15.62 12.87 0.65
CA THR A 69 14.23 12.89 1.13
C THR A 69 14.23 12.92 2.65
N GLY A 70 13.74 14.02 3.22
CA GLY A 70 13.54 14.12 4.66
C GLY A 70 12.42 13.20 5.14
N TRP A 71 12.52 12.70 6.37
CA TRP A 71 11.57 11.74 6.95
C TRP A 71 10.12 12.21 6.91
N LYS A 72 9.86 13.49 7.20
CA LYS A 72 8.49 14.03 7.14
C LYS A 72 7.92 13.95 5.73
N ASP A 73 8.68 14.37 4.72
CA ASP A 73 8.24 14.33 3.32
C ASP A 73 8.11 12.89 2.81
N LEU A 74 8.99 11.99 3.27
CA LEU A 74 8.89 10.56 3.01
C LEU A 74 7.57 9.99 3.55
N GLY A 75 7.19 10.36 4.78
CA GLY A 75 5.93 9.91 5.38
C GLY A 75 4.71 10.44 4.64
N TRP A 76 4.73 11.72 4.27
CA TRP A 76 3.69 12.30 3.42
C TRP A 76 3.56 11.52 2.11
N LYS A 77 4.69 11.29 1.41
CA LYS A 77 4.72 10.60 0.12
C LYS A 77 4.23 9.16 0.24
N ALA A 78 4.66 8.42 1.26
CA ALA A 78 4.31 7.01 1.46
C ALA A 78 2.79 6.80 1.63
N LEU A 79 2.10 7.70 2.32
CA LEU A 79 0.64 7.64 2.39
C LEU A 79 -0.01 8.21 1.11
N ALA A 80 0.51 9.31 0.57
CA ALA A 80 -0.08 9.99 -0.60
C ALA A 80 -0.22 9.09 -1.83
N VAL A 81 0.75 8.21 -2.12
CA VAL A 81 0.68 7.29 -3.27
C VAL A 81 -0.53 6.36 -3.15
N ASN A 82 -0.73 5.74 -1.99
CA ASN A 82 -1.87 4.86 -1.74
C ASN A 82 -3.22 5.61 -1.75
N LEU A 83 -3.25 6.86 -1.27
CA LEU A 83 -4.47 7.69 -1.37
C LEU A 83 -4.82 8.02 -2.83
N SER A 84 -3.80 8.16 -3.69
CA SER A 84 -3.98 8.41 -5.12
C SER A 84 -4.67 7.22 -5.80
N ASP A 85 -4.28 5.99 -5.47
CA ASP A 85 -4.90 4.78 -6.04
C ASP A 85 -6.39 4.70 -5.67
N ILE A 86 -6.74 4.91 -4.40
CA ILE A 86 -8.14 4.92 -3.97
C ILE A 86 -8.92 6.02 -4.71
N ALA A 87 -8.32 7.20 -4.90
CA ALA A 87 -8.94 8.28 -5.65
C ALA A 87 -9.11 7.97 -7.14
N ALA A 88 -8.16 7.27 -7.76
CA ALA A 88 -8.23 6.82 -9.15
C ALA A 88 -9.41 5.86 -9.36
N MET A 89 -9.72 5.04 -8.35
CA MET A 89 -10.90 4.17 -8.32
C MET A 89 -12.22 4.91 -7.99
N GLY A 90 -12.21 6.24 -7.87
CA GLY A 90 -13.38 7.03 -7.48
C GLY A 90 -13.82 6.75 -6.03
N GLY A 91 -12.91 6.31 -5.18
CA GLY A 91 -13.16 5.95 -3.80
C GLY A 91 -12.85 7.06 -2.79
N LEU A 92 -13.35 6.87 -1.58
CA LEU A 92 -13.00 7.63 -0.39
C LEU A 92 -12.12 6.77 0.52
N PRO A 93 -10.88 7.18 0.84
CA PRO A 93 -10.02 6.44 1.75
C PRO A 93 -10.51 6.58 3.20
N LEU A 94 -10.42 5.51 3.99
CA LEU A 94 -10.92 5.48 5.36
C LEU A 94 -9.84 5.12 6.36
N TYR A 95 -9.08 4.05 6.08
CA TYR A 95 -8.14 3.46 7.02
C TYR A 95 -6.79 3.20 6.36
N ALA A 96 -5.72 3.34 7.12
CA ALA A 96 -4.37 2.97 6.72
C ALA A 96 -3.70 2.06 7.75
N LEU A 97 -2.94 1.08 7.26
CA LEU A 97 -2.03 0.23 8.03
C LEU A 97 -0.60 0.46 7.52
N VAL A 98 0.37 0.53 8.43
CA VAL A 98 1.78 0.80 8.08
C VAL A 98 2.68 -0.34 8.57
N SER A 99 3.28 -1.08 7.66
CA SER A 99 4.39 -1.98 7.95
C SER A 99 5.70 -1.23 7.76
N LEU A 100 6.51 -1.16 8.82
CA LEU A 100 7.72 -0.35 8.87
C LEU A 100 8.91 -1.22 9.25
N ALA A 101 9.87 -1.38 8.34
CA ALA A 101 11.11 -2.09 8.61
C ALA A 101 12.29 -1.10 8.67
N LEU A 102 13.07 -1.16 9.75
CA LEU A 102 14.10 -0.15 10.04
C LEU A 102 15.43 -0.78 10.48
N PRO A 103 16.56 -0.13 10.15
CA PRO A 103 17.83 -0.36 10.84
C PRO A 103 17.73 -0.04 12.34
N ASP A 104 18.42 -0.81 13.18
CA ASP A 104 18.42 -0.62 14.64
C ASP A 104 18.95 0.75 15.08
N GLN A 105 19.81 1.36 14.25
CA GLN A 105 20.42 2.67 14.51
C GLN A 105 19.57 3.86 14.03
N THR A 106 18.36 3.63 13.53
CA THR A 106 17.48 4.73 13.11
C THR A 106 16.99 5.52 14.33
N ASP A 107 17.13 6.85 14.28
CA ASP A 107 16.70 7.73 15.35
C ASP A 107 15.18 7.74 15.52
N VAL A 108 14.70 7.75 16.76
CA VAL A 108 13.26 7.72 17.08
C VAL A 108 12.57 9.01 16.63
N GLU A 109 13.27 10.14 16.69
CA GLU A 109 12.82 11.45 16.22
C GLU A 109 12.52 11.44 14.72
N ASP A 110 13.34 10.73 13.94
CA ASP A 110 13.19 10.56 12.50
C ASP A 110 11.95 9.71 12.17
N VAL A 111 11.77 8.59 12.87
CA VAL A 111 10.54 7.77 12.75
C VAL A 111 9.31 8.57 13.17
N THR A 112 9.43 9.40 14.21
CA THR A 112 8.33 10.29 14.64
C THR A 112 8.03 11.34 13.57
N ALA A 113 9.04 11.89 12.91
CA ALA A 113 8.87 12.84 11.81
C ALA A 113 8.18 12.19 10.60
N LEU A 114 8.52 10.94 10.28
CA LEU A 114 7.84 10.12 9.27
C LEU A 114 6.33 10.06 9.55
N TYR A 115 5.95 9.62 10.75
CA TYR A 115 4.54 9.52 11.13
C TYR A 115 3.84 10.88 11.18
N ARG A 116 4.53 11.97 11.55
CA ARG A 116 3.96 13.32 11.46
C ARG A 116 3.61 13.69 10.02
N GLY A 117 4.45 13.33 9.05
CA GLY A 117 4.16 13.52 7.63
C GLY A 117 2.94 12.73 7.16
N MET A 118 2.85 11.45 7.54
CA MET A 118 1.67 10.62 7.25
C MET A 118 0.41 11.20 7.89
N LEU A 119 0.47 11.59 9.17
CA LEU A 119 -0.68 12.13 9.89
C LEU A 119 -1.17 13.46 9.30
N GLU A 120 -0.27 14.29 8.79
CA GLU A 120 -0.65 15.56 8.16
C GLU A 120 -1.54 15.35 6.93
N ILE A 121 -1.16 14.44 6.03
CA ILE A 121 -1.98 14.11 4.86
C ILE A 121 -3.20 13.25 5.24
N ALA A 122 -3.08 12.34 6.20
CA ALA A 122 -4.20 11.55 6.69
C ALA A 122 -5.33 12.43 7.21
N GLN A 123 -5.00 13.44 8.02
CA GLN A 123 -5.97 14.42 8.54
C GLN A 123 -6.64 15.22 7.42
N LYS A 124 -5.88 15.61 6.38
CA LYS A 124 -6.40 16.33 5.23
C LYS A 124 -7.49 15.56 4.47
N PHE A 125 -7.37 14.24 4.40
CA PHE A 125 -8.30 13.37 3.68
C PHE A 125 -9.23 12.56 4.59
N GLY A 126 -9.21 12.79 5.91
CA GLY A 126 -10.08 12.11 6.86
C GLY A 126 -9.74 10.62 7.08
N VAL A 127 -8.50 10.22 6.84
CA VAL A 127 -8.03 8.83 6.96
C VAL A 127 -7.48 8.58 8.35
N ALA A 128 -7.84 7.44 8.95
CA ALA A 128 -7.26 7.00 10.23
C ALA A 128 -6.13 5.99 9.99
N ILE A 129 -4.95 6.24 10.57
CA ILE A 129 -3.91 5.21 10.67
C ILE A 129 -4.28 4.33 11.86
N ILE A 130 -4.70 3.09 11.61
CA ILE A 130 -5.34 2.22 12.61
C ILE A 130 -4.45 1.11 13.16
N GLY A 131 -3.20 1.04 12.69
CA GLY A 131 -2.27 0.03 13.14
C GLY A 131 -1.15 -0.18 12.12
N GLY A 132 -0.47 -1.30 12.28
CA GLY A 132 0.73 -1.58 11.53
C GLY A 132 1.58 -2.64 12.19
N ASP A 133 2.79 -2.77 11.69
CA ASP A 133 3.82 -3.65 12.22
C ASP A 133 5.18 -2.95 12.14
N VAL A 134 6.08 -3.26 13.06
CA VAL A 134 7.44 -2.70 13.08
C VAL A 134 8.44 -3.82 13.23
N ASP A 135 9.38 -3.89 12.28
CA ASP A 135 10.36 -4.97 12.21
C ASP A 135 11.77 -4.46 11.91
N ARG A 136 12.77 -5.32 12.13
CA ARG A 136 14.18 -4.98 11.86
C ARG A 136 14.54 -5.24 10.40
N ALA A 137 15.23 -4.31 9.76
CA ALA A 137 15.80 -4.47 8.43
C ALA A 137 17.18 -3.80 8.29
N SER A 138 17.90 -4.08 7.20
CA SER A 138 19.18 -3.43 6.90
C SER A 138 19.03 -2.02 6.31
N LEU A 139 17.87 -1.73 5.73
CA LEU A 139 17.51 -0.46 5.10
C LEU A 139 16.06 -0.12 5.48
N VAL A 140 15.68 1.15 5.32
CA VAL A 140 14.31 1.60 5.57
C VAL A 140 13.37 1.08 4.47
N ASP A 141 12.34 0.34 4.86
CA ASP A 141 11.22 -0.09 4.03
C ASP A 141 9.91 0.32 4.70
N ILE A 142 9.03 0.95 3.93
CA ILE A 142 7.72 1.41 4.40
C ILE A 142 6.70 0.84 3.44
N THR A 143 5.87 -0.07 3.92
CA THR A 143 4.73 -0.59 3.14
C THR A 143 3.45 -0.08 3.78
N VAL A 144 2.62 0.59 2.99
CA VAL A 144 1.35 1.15 3.45
C VAL A 144 0.21 0.43 2.74
N THR A 145 -0.80 0.03 3.48
CA THR A 145 -2.08 -0.43 2.93
C THR A 145 -3.13 0.61 3.24
N VAL A 146 -3.92 1.01 2.24
CA VAL A 146 -5.09 1.87 2.43
C VAL A 146 -6.36 1.13 2.05
N ILE A 147 -7.36 1.22 2.92
CA ILE A 147 -8.70 0.70 2.73
C ILE A 147 -9.65 1.88 2.56
N GLY A 148 -10.46 1.85 1.51
CA GLY A 148 -11.46 2.87 1.19
C GLY A 148 -12.76 2.25 0.70
N GLU A 149 -13.73 3.09 0.36
CA GLU A 149 -15.02 2.65 -0.18
C GLU A 149 -15.52 3.54 -1.32
N THR A 150 -16.38 2.99 -2.17
CA THR A 150 -17.14 3.73 -3.18
C THR A 150 -18.59 3.20 -3.26
N ARG A 151 -19.50 3.96 -3.86
CA ARG A 151 -20.95 3.65 -3.94
C ARG A 151 -21.39 3.32 -5.35
#